data_AF-A0A932YEX0-F1
#
_entry.id   AF-A0A932YEX0-F1
#
_cell.length_a   1.000
_cell.length_b   1.000
_cell.length_c   1.000
_cell.angle_alpha   90.00
_cell.angle_beta   90.00
_cell.angle_gamma   90.00
#
_symmetry.space_group_name_H-M   'P 1'
#
loop_
_entity.id
_entity.type
_entity.pdbx_description
1 polymer ?
#
loop_
_entity_poly.entity_id
_entity_poly.type
_entity_poly.pdbx_seq_one_letter_code
_entity_poly.pdbx_strand_id
1 'polypeptide(L)'
;MIAINLIPREYIDKQKRAAWGRLGAIAGAVVVLIVGGFSLVIVSRSRSLIGQVRILEARVKQLEEVAKQVDDLEAKKRSIEAKNAVVTTLLTARLDYPKVMEAVVRSLPPNQMWMTSMSTKKSDNAYAVNIAANAVSVDAVIRWLEKLQNTQGFSGVKLGAISSGAQGASFPMTFSYQPQ
;
A
#
# COMPACT_ATOMS: atom_id res chain seq x y z
N MET A 1 -55.12 95.21 3.40
CA MET A 1 -55.51 94.61 4.70
C MET A 1 -54.28 93.92 5.26
N ILE A 2 -53.80 94.33 6.44
CA ILE A 2 -52.53 93.88 7.02
C ILE A 2 -52.85 92.83 8.08
N ALA A 3 -52.35 91.60 7.90
CA ALA A 3 -52.50 90.53 8.88
C ALA A 3 -51.52 90.77 10.03
N ILE A 4 -52.02 91.21 11.19
CA ILE A 4 -51.22 91.40 12.40
C ILE A 4 -51.11 90.05 13.09
N ASN A 5 -49.91 89.46 13.06
CA ASN A 5 -49.60 88.23 13.78
C ASN A 5 -49.42 88.55 15.28
N LEU A 6 -50.46 88.27 16.07
CA LEU A 6 -50.53 88.59 17.51
C LEU A 6 -49.96 87.48 18.42
N ILE A 7 -49.20 86.52 17.88
CA ILE A 7 -48.57 85.49 18.71
C ILE A 7 -47.17 85.99 19.13
N PRO A 8 -46.88 86.13 20.44
CA PRO A 8 -45.56 86.56 20.89
C PRO A 8 -44.50 85.54 20.45
N ARG A 9 -43.48 86.00 19.72
CA ARG A 9 -42.43 85.14 19.13
C ARG A 9 -41.74 84.22 20.14
N GLU A 10 -41.65 84.65 21.40
CA GLU A 10 -41.02 83.89 22.48
C GLU A 10 -41.71 82.54 22.79
N TYR A 11 -43.03 82.45 22.63
CA TYR A 11 -43.76 81.19 22.84
C TYR A 11 -43.58 80.23 21.67
N ILE A 12 -43.45 80.75 20.44
CA ILE A 12 -43.21 79.95 19.24
C ILE A 12 -41.80 79.34 19.29
N ASP A 13 -40.80 80.10 19.73
CA ASP A 13 -39.40 79.61 19.78
C ASP A 13 -39.16 78.61 20.92
N LYS A 14 -39.84 78.76 22.07
CA LYS A 14 -39.81 77.76 23.14
C LYS A 14 -40.49 76.44 22.73
N GLN A 15 -41.63 76.49 22.05
CA GLN A 15 -42.25 75.27 21.49
C GLN A 15 -41.40 74.64 20.40
N LYS A 16 -40.80 75.43 19.50
CA LYS A 16 -39.88 74.92 18.48
C LYS A 16 -38.66 74.25 19.10
N ARG A 17 -37.99 74.86 20.09
CA ARG A 17 -36.85 74.22 20.78
C ARG A 17 -37.25 72.92 21.49
N ALA A 18 -38.39 72.89 22.17
CA ALA A 18 -38.89 71.68 22.83
C ALA A 18 -39.36 70.60 21.83
N ALA A 19 -39.87 70.99 20.65
CA ALA A 19 -40.24 70.08 19.57
C ALA A 19 -38.99 69.52 18.87
N TRP A 20 -37.97 70.34 18.64
CA TRP A 20 -36.68 69.91 18.06
C TRP A 20 -35.89 69.00 19.01
N GLY A 21 -35.91 69.27 20.31
CA GLY A 21 -35.33 68.38 21.32
C GLY A 21 -36.01 67.00 21.35
N ARG A 22 -37.35 66.97 21.27
CA ARG A 22 -38.12 65.72 21.17
C ARG A 22 -37.86 64.97 19.86
N LEU A 23 -37.80 65.67 18.73
CA LEU A 23 -37.47 65.06 17.44
C LEU A 23 -36.05 64.46 17.44
N GLY A 24 -35.08 65.16 18.02
CA GLY A 24 -33.71 64.68 18.16
C GLY A 24 -33.60 63.43 19.04
N ALA A 25 -34.37 63.38 20.13
CA ALA A 25 -34.43 62.20 21.01
C ALA A 25 -35.04 60.99 20.29
N ILE A 26 -36.12 61.18 19.51
CA ILE A 26 -36.74 60.10 18.73
C ILE A 26 -35.78 59.63 17.63
N ALA A 27 -35.14 60.54 16.90
CA ALA A 27 -34.17 60.19 15.88
C ALA A 27 -32.97 59.42 16.46
N GLY A 28 -32.46 59.84 17.62
CA GLY A 28 -31.40 59.12 18.34
C GLY A 28 -31.82 57.72 18.77
N ALA A 29 -33.04 57.57 19.32
CA ALA A 29 -33.58 56.27 19.72
C ALA A 29 -33.74 55.31 18.52
N VAL A 30 -34.17 55.82 17.37
CA VAL A 30 -34.28 55.03 16.13
C VAL A 30 -32.91 54.54 15.66
N VAL A 31 -31.89 55.41 15.68
CA VAL A 31 -30.52 55.01 15.29
C VAL A 31 -29.98 53.93 16.22
N VAL A 32 -30.16 54.08 17.54
CA VAL A 32 -29.73 53.07 18.52
C VAL A 32 -30.46 51.74 18.32
N LEU A 33 -31.76 51.76 18.01
CA LEU A 33 -32.51 50.54 17.71
C LEU A 33 -32.02 49.85 16.43
N ILE A 34 -31.71 50.60 15.38
CA ILE A 34 -31.20 50.05 14.13
C ILE A 34 -29.82 49.42 14.35
N VAL A 35 -28.89 50.12 15.01
CA VAL A 35 -27.53 49.61 15.29
C VAL A 35 -27.57 48.44 16.27
N GLY A 36 -28.40 48.51 17.31
CA GLY A 36 -28.61 47.44 18.27
C GLY A 36 -29.21 46.18 17.62
N GLY A 37 -30.23 46.35 16.77
CA GLY A 37 -30.81 45.25 16.01
C GLY A 37 -29.80 44.60 15.05
N PHE A 38 -29.04 45.41 14.31
CA PHE A 38 -28.07 44.90 13.34
C PHE A 38 -26.90 44.15 14.01
N SER A 39 -26.40 44.67 15.13
CA SER A 39 -25.33 44.02 15.90
C SER A 39 -25.76 42.66 16.48
N LEU A 40 -27.00 42.54 16.97
CA LEU A 40 -27.55 41.27 17.44
C LEU A 40 -27.66 40.22 16.32
N VAL A 41 -28.05 40.63 15.11
CA VAL A 41 -28.11 39.72 13.95
C VAL A 41 -26.72 39.23 13.54
N ILE A 42 -25.71 40.11 13.56
CA ILE A 42 -24.33 39.72 13.23
C ILE A 42 -23.77 38.76 14.29
N VAL A 43 -23.93 39.07 15.59
CA VAL A 43 -23.42 38.23 16.67
C VAL A 43 -24.09 36.85 16.68
N SER A 44 -25.41 36.80 16.47
CA SER A 44 -26.14 35.52 16.40
C SER A 44 -25.69 34.67 15.21
N ARG A 45 -25.51 35.26 14.03
CA ARG A 45 -24.97 34.58 12.86
C ARG A 45 -23.55 34.06 13.11
N SER A 46 -22.64 34.88 13.62
CA SER A 46 -21.27 34.44 13.95
C SER A 46 -21.25 33.27 14.92
N ARG A 47 -22.08 33.29 15.98
CA ARG A 47 -22.17 32.18 16.94
C ARG A 47 -22.67 30.89 16.28
N SER A 48 -23.66 30.99 15.40
CA SER A 48 -24.17 29.82 14.66
C SER A 48 -23.14 29.23 13.70
N LEU A 49 -22.34 30.07 13.03
CA LEU A 49 -21.28 29.62 12.14
C LEU A 49 -20.13 28.96 12.92
N ILE A 50 -19.72 29.55 14.06
CA ILE A 50 -18.69 28.96 14.94
C ILE A 50 -19.15 27.60 15.49
N GLY A 51 -20.43 27.49 15.85
CA GLY A 51 -21.02 26.22 16.29
C GLY A 51 -20.98 25.15 15.20
N GLN A 52 -21.31 25.51 13.96
CA GLN A 52 -21.24 24.61 12.81
C GLN A 52 -19.80 24.17 12.52
N VAL A 53 -18.83 25.09 12.54
CA VAL A 53 -17.41 24.77 12.36
C VAL A 53 -16.94 23.77 13.41
N ARG A 54 -17.28 23.98 14.69
CA ARG A 54 -16.92 23.05 15.77
C ARG A 54 -17.53 21.64 15.58
N ILE A 55 -18.77 21.56 15.10
CA ILE A 55 -19.42 20.26 14.81
C ILE A 55 -18.74 19.58 13.62
N LEU A 56 -18.41 20.33 12.57
CA LEU A 56 -17.72 19.80 11.40
C LEU A 56 -16.31 19.32 11.76
N GLU A 57 -15.55 20.08 12.54
CA GLU A 57 -14.22 19.66 13.05
C GLU A 57 -14.32 18.39 13.90
N ALA A 58 -15.33 18.27 14.76
CA ALA A 58 -15.54 17.06 15.55
C ALA A 58 -15.84 15.84 14.67
N ARG A 59 -16.62 16.02 13.59
CA ARG A 59 -16.89 14.95 12.62
C ARG A 59 -15.63 14.56 11.85
N VAL A 60 -14.86 15.52 11.37
CA VAL A 60 -13.58 15.26 10.67
C VAL A 60 -12.64 14.47 11.57
N LYS A 61 -12.53 14.84 12.85
CA LYS A 61 -11.66 14.13 13.80
C LYS A 61 -12.10 12.68 14.05
N GLN A 62 -13.41 12.42 14.13
CA GLN A 62 -13.94 11.06 14.22
C GLN A 62 -13.65 10.24 12.95
N LEU A 63 -13.79 10.86 11.78
CA LEU A 63 -13.49 10.23 10.50
C LEU A 63 -11.99 9.92 10.34
N GLU A 64 -11.10 10.79 10.80
CA GLU A 64 -9.66 10.55 10.82
C GLU A 64 -9.27 9.36 11.73
N GLU A 65 -9.93 9.21 12.88
CA GLU A 65 -9.68 8.08 13.78
C GLU A 65 -10.10 6.75 13.13
N VAL A 66 -11.24 6.73 12.43
CA VAL A 66 -11.69 5.56 11.66
C VAL A 66 -10.75 5.27 10.49
N ALA A 67 -10.29 6.29 9.76
CA ALA A 67 -9.33 6.11 8.67
C ALA A 67 -8.02 5.48 9.17
N LYS A 68 -7.51 5.94 10.31
CA LYS A 68 -6.31 5.37 10.94
C LYS A 68 -6.48 3.89 11.33
N GLN A 69 -7.66 3.52 11.83
CA GLN A 69 -7.96 2.12 12.15
C GLN A 69 -7.99 1.25 10.88
N VAL A 70 -8.49 1.78 9.76
CA VAL A 70 -8.49 1.09 8.46
C VAL A 70 -7.07 0.92 7.94
N ASP A 71 -6.22 1.95 8.01
CA ASP A 71 -4.82 1.87 7.59
C ASP A 71 -4.03 0.84 8.40
N ASP A 72 -4.22 0.81 9.72
CA ASP A 72 -3.58 -0.19 10.60
C ASP A 72 -4.03 -1.62 10.27
N LEU A 73 -5.30 -1.81 9.91
CA LEU A 73 -5.84 -3.10 9.48
C LEU A 73 -5.29 -3.50 8.10
N GLU A 74 -5.18 -2.56 7.16
CA GLU A 74 -4.63 -2.84 5.84
C GLU A 74 -3.13 -3.19 5.93
N ALA A 75 -2.36 -2.49 6.76
CA ALA A 75 -0.96 -2.81 7.02
C ALA A 75 -0.80 -4.22 7.61
N LYS A 76 -1.66 -4.60 8.57
CA LYS A 76 -1.69 -5.96 9.13
C LYS A 76 -2.04 -7.00 8.07
N LYS A 77 -3.05 -6.74 7.24
CA LYS A 77 -3.46 -7.63 6.14
C LYS A 77 -2.32 -7.87 5.15
N ARG A 78 -1.65 -6.81 4.70
CA ARG A 78 -0.47 -6.91 3.80
C ARG A 78 0.64 -7.75 4.42
N SER A 79 0.89 -7.60 5.72
CA SER A 79 1.92 -8.39 6.41
C SER A 79 1.58 -9.89 6.47
N ILE A 80 0.30 -10.23 6.61
CA ILE A 80 -0.17 -11.62 6.65
C ILE A 80 -0.16 -12.23 5.26
N GLU A 81 -0.60 -11.49 4.24
CA GLU A 81 -0.53 -11.93 2.84
C GLU A 81 0.90 -12.19 2.39
N ALA A 82 1.85 -11.32 2.76
CA ALA A 82 3.27 -11.53 2.48
C ALA A 82 3.80 -12.82 3.16
N LYS A 83 3.42 -13.06 4.42
CA LYS A 83 3.79 -14.30 5.13
C LYS A 83 3.19 -15.53 4.48
N ASN A 84 1.92 -15.49 4.09
CA ASN A 84 1.25 -16.60 3.40
C ASN A 84 1.93 -16.90 2.06
N ALA A 85 2.26 -15.90 1.26
CA ALA A 85 2.94 -16.10 -0.02
C ALA A 85 4.33 -16.75 0.13
N VAL A 86 5.08 -16.39 1.18
CA VAL A 86 6.36 -17.03 1.50
C VAL A 86 6.15 -18.48 1.93
N VAL A 87 5.18 -18.74 2.81
CA VAL A 87 4.87 -20.09 3.30
C VAL A 87 4.43 -21.01 2.16
N THR A 88 3.54 -20.56 1.28
CA THR A 88 3.11 -21.37 0.12
C THR A 88 4.27 -21.67 -0.81
N THR A 89 5.12 -20.68 -1.10
CA THR A 89 6.31 -20.87 -1.95
C THR A 89 7.28 -21.88 -1.35
N LEU A 90 7.53 -21.80 -0.04
CA LEU A 90 8.40 -22.73 0.68
C LEU A 90 7.82 -24.15 0.72
N LEU A 91 6.51 -24.30 0.95
CA LEU A 91 5.85 -25.61 0.98
C LEU A 91 5.90 -26.29 -0.39
N THR A 92 5.59 -25.57 -1.47
CA THR A 92 5.67 -26.11 -2.84
C THR A 92 7.11 -26.49 -3.21
N ALA A 93 8.07 -25.62 -2.93
CA ALA A 93 9.49 -25.93 -3.18
C ALA A 93 9.99 -27.14 -2.38
N ARG A 94 9.52 -27.33 -1.14
CA ARG A 94 9.88 -28.47 -0.28
C ARG A 94 9.31 -29.80 -0.78
N LEU A 95 8.16 -29.80 -1.42
CA LEU A 95 7.53 -31.01 -1.97
C LEU A 95 8.12 -31.42 -3.33
N ASP A 96 8.56 -30.44 -4.13
CA ASP A 96 9.10 -30.71 -5.47
C ASP A 96 10.57 -31.15 -5.42
N TYR A 97 11.37 -30.61 -4.50
CA TYR A 97 12.81 -30.92 -4.42
C TYR A 97 13.12 -32.42 -4.20
N PRO A 98 12.42 -33.16 -3.31
CA PRO A 98 12.62 -34.61 -3.17
C PRO A 98 12.31 -35.38 -4.44
N LYS A 99 11.29 -34.99 -5.22
CA LYS A 99 10.95 -35.64 -6.49
C LYS A 99 12.04 -35.43 -7.55
N VAL A 100 12.60 -34.22 -7.60
CA VAL A 100 13.74 -33.90 -8.49
C VAL A 100 14.96 -34.72 -8.08
N MET A 101 15.26 -34.81 -6.77
CA MET A 101 16.37 -35.61 -6.24
C MET A 101 16.20 -37.10 -6.56
N GLU A 102 15.00 -37.66 -6.36
CA GLU A 102 14.69 -39.06 -6.67
C GLU A 102 14.88 -39.37 -8.16
N ALA A 103 14.36 -38.49 -9.04
CA ALA A 103 14.51 -38.64 -10.48
C ALA A 103 15.99 -38.61 -10.91
N VAL A 104 16.78 -37.72 -10.31
CA VAL A 104 18.23 -37.64 -10.56
C VAL A 104 18.92 -38.91 -10.07
N VAL A 105 18.71 -39.34 -8.83
CA VAL A 105 19.35 -40.55 -8.26
C VAL A 105 19.00 -41.80 -9.07
N ARG A 106 17.75 -41.93 -9.54
CA ARG A 106 17.31 -43.04 -10.40
C ARG A 106 17.92 -43.01 -11.80
N SER A 107 18.31 -41.83 -12.28
CA SER A 107 18.99 -41.67 -13.57
C SER A 107 20.45 -42.15 -13.52
N LEU A 108 21.12 -42.07 -12.36
CA LEU A 108 22.53 -42.46 -12.25
C LEU A 108 22.73 -43.97 -12.52
N PRO A 109 23.79 -44.35 -13.27
CA PRO A 109 24.19 -45.74 -13.40
C PRO A 109 24.69 -46.28 -12.04
N PRO A 110 24.16 -47.41 -11.55
CA PRO A 110 24.59 -47.98 -10.29
C PRO A 110 26.08 -48.37 -10.32
N ASN A 111 26.80 -48.11 -9.23
CA ASN A 111 28.18 -48.53 -8.97
C ASN A 111 29.28 -48.01 -9.92
N GLN A 112 28.98 -47.06 -10.81
CA GLN A 112 29.96 -46.52 -11.75
C GLN A 112 30.19 -45.00 -11.60
N MET A 113 29.30 -44.32 -10.86
CA MET A 113 29.30 -42.87 -10.72
C MET A 113 28.76 -42.47 -9.34
N TRP A 114 29.33 -41.43 -8.75
CA TRP A 114 28.79 -40.80 -7.54
C TRP A 114 28.75 -39.28 -7.70
N MET A 115 27.80 -38.66 -7.01
CA MET A 115 27.60 -37.22 -7.03
C MET A 115 28.32 -36.57 -5.85
N THR A 116 29.04 -35.48 -6.10
CA THR A 116 29.75 -34.72 -5.07
C THR A 116 28.97 -33.45 -4.69
N SER A 117 28.31 -32.82 -5.66
CA SER A 117 27.44 -31.68 -5.37
C SER A 117 26.27 -31.61 -6.35
N MET A 118 25.14 -31.10 -5.85
CA MET A 118 23.95 -30.82 -6.63
C MET A 118 23.44 -29.43 -6.25
N SER A 119 23.34 -28.55 -7.23
CA SER A 119 22.70 -27.25 -7.12
C SER A 119 21.48 -27.24 -8.01
N THR A 120 20.35 -26.78 -7.49
CA THR A 120 19.10 -26.71 -8.24
C THR A 120 18.55 -25.31 -8.19
N LYS A 121 18.24 -24.74 -9.36
CA LYS A 121 17.59 -23.45 -9.50
C LYS A 121 16.23 -23.65 -10.15
N LYS A 122 15.17 -23.13 -9.52
CA LYS A 122 13.83 -23.11 -10.11
C LYS A 122 13.79 -22.02 -11.19
N SER A 123 13.39 -22.38 -12.40
CA SER A 123 13.18 -21.49 -13.54
C SER A 123 11.78 -21.73 -14.07
N ASP A 124 10.80 -20.91 -13.69
CA ASP A 124 9.38 -21.00 -14.01
C ASP A 124 8.76 -22.41 -13.86
N ASN A 125 8.87 -23.23 -14.91
CA ASN A 125 8.30 -24.58 -15.01
C ASN A 125 9.34 -25.70 -15.15
N ALA A 126 10.64 -25.38 -15.05
CA ALA A 126 11.74 -26.32 -15.12
C ALA A 126 12.78 -26.05 -14.02
N TYR A 127 13.37 -27.11 -13.49
CA TYR A 127 14.48 -27.05 -12.54
C TYR A 127 15.78 -27.14 -13.33
N ALA A 128 16.56 -26.06 -13.34
CA ALA A 128 17.93 -26.11 -13.81
C ALA A 128 18.77 -26.79 -12.73
N VAL A 129 19.21 -28.01 -13.01
CA VAL A 129 20.05 -28.80 -12.11
C VAL A 129 21.49 -28.72 -12.61
N ASN A 130 22.40 -28.33 -11.73
CA ASN A 130 23.83 -28.38 -11.94
C ASN A 130 24.42 -29.42 -10.99
N ILE A 131 25.05 -30.44 -11.54
CA ILE A 131 25.61 -31.57 -10.82
C ILE A 131 27.11 -31.60 -11.03
N ALA A 132 27.89 -31.73 -9.97
CA ALA A 132 29.25 -32.22 -10.06
C ALA A 132 29.28 -33.70 -9.66
N ALA A 133 29.68 -34.55 -10.59
CA ALA A 133 29.78 -35.99 -10.35
C ALA A 133 31.16 -36.51 -10.76
N ASN A 134 31.56 -37.61 -10.13
CA ASN A 134 32.76 -38.36 -10.48
C ASN A 134 32.34 -39.71 -11.04
N ALA A 135 33.01 -40.13 -12.11
CA ALA A 135 32.84 -41.43 -12.73
C ALA A 135 34.12 -42.26 -12.67
N VAL A 136 33.94 -43.57 -12.51
CA VAL A 136 35.03 -44.56 -12.56
C VAL A 136 35.62 -44.68 -13.98
N SER A 137 34.80 -44.44 -15.01
CA SER A 137 35.21 -44.53 -16.42
C SER A 137 34.52 -43.47 -17.28
N VAL A 138 35.17 -43.04 -18.36
CA VAL A 138 34.61 -42.10 -19.34
C VAL A 138 33.36 -42.68 -20.02
N ASP A 139 33.33 -43.99 -20.26
CA ASP A 139 32.17 -44.68 -20.85
C ASP A 139 30.92 -44.60 -19.96
N ALA A 140 31.09 -44.56 -18.64
CA ALA A 140 29.97 -44.38 -17.71
C ALA A 140 29.33 -42.99 -17.87
N VAL A 141 30.14 -41.96 -18.15
CA VAL A 141 29.67 -40.58 -18.40
C VAL A 141 28.84 -40.53 -19.69
N ILE A 142 29.32 -41.18 -20.75
CA ILE A 142 28.65 -41.23 -22.05
C ILE A 142 27.30 -41.96 -21.93
N ARG A 143 27.28 -43.14 -21.30
CA ARG A 143 26.03 -43.90 -21.06
C ARG A 143 25.01 -43.11 -20.24
N TRP A 144 25.47 -42.32 -19.27
CA TRP A 144 24.58 -41.48 -18.48
C TRP A 144 24.05 -40.29 -19.28
N LEU A 145 24.89 -39.66 -20.11
CA LEU A 145 24.48 -38.61 -21.03
C LEU A 145 23.40 -39.09 -22.02
N GLU A 146 23.60 -40.26 -22.62
CA GLU A 146 22.61 -40.89 -23.52
C GLU A 146 21.31 -41.22 -22.78
N LYS A 147 21.40 -41.79 -21.58
CA LYS A 147 20.23 -42.11 -20.75
C LYS A 147 19.44 -40.85 -20.38
N LEU A 148 20.10 -39.73 -20.09
CA LEU A 148 19.44 -38.46 -19.80
C LEU A 148 18.84 -37.79 -21.03
N GLN A 149 19.47 -37.91 -22.20
CA GLN A 149 18.90 -37.42 -23.44
C GLN A 149 17.66 -38.22 -23.89
N ASN A 150 17.60 -39.51 -23.55
CA ASN A 150 16.49 -40.40 -23.93
C ASN A 150 15.35 -40.44 -22.88
N THR A 151 15.56 -39.89 -21.68
CA THR A 151 14.52 -39.88 -20.63
C THR A 151 13.60 -38.68 -20.80
N GLN A 152 12.30 -38.92 -21.01
CA GLN A 152 11.29 -37.86 -21.04
C GLN A 152 11.26 -37.13 -19.69
N GLY A 153 11.51 -35.81 -19.70
CA GLY A 153 11.58 -34.96 -18.51
C GLY A 153 12.91 -34.24 -18.32
N PHE A 154 13.99 -34.68 -18.97
CA PHE A 154 15.29 -33.99 -18.98
C PHE A 154 15.53 -33.34 -20.35
N SER A 155 15.94 -32.07 -20.36
CA SER A 155 16.24 -31.30 -21.56
C SER A 155 17.51 -30.46 -21.36
N GLY A 156 18.14 -30.03 -22.46
CA GLY A 156 19.28 -29.10 -22.40
C GLY A 156 20.51 -29.62 -21.65
N VAL A 157 20.78 -30.94 -21.73
CA VAL A 157 21.94 -31.56 -21.05
C VAL A 157 23.24 -31.03 -21.66
N LYS A 158 24.01 -30.29 -20.87
CA LYS A 158 25.33 -29.75 -21.21
C LYS A 158 26.38 -30.36 -20.30
N LEU A 159 27.36 -31.01 -20.91
CA LEU A 159 28.54 -31.51 -20.23
C LEU A 159 29.61 -30.41 -20.21
N GLY A 160 30.12 -30.08 -19.03
CA GLY A 160 31.26 -29.18 -18.86
C GLY A 160 32.59 -29.93 -18.97
N ALA A 161 33.70 -29.21 -18.71
CA ALA A 161 35.04 -29.77 -18.82
C ALA A 161 35.25 -30.99 -17.89
N ILE A 162 35.72 -32.10 -18.46
CA ILE A 162 36.06 -33.31 -17.72
C ILE A 162 37.50 -33.17 -17.22
N SER A 163 37.72 -33.27 -15.92
CA SER A 163 39.06 -33.31 -15.31
C SER A 163 39.34 -34.70 -14.75
N SER A 164 40.44 -35.32 -15.17
CA SER A 164 40.87 -36.62 -14.66
C SER A 164 41.75 -36.43 -13.42
N GLY A 165 41.30 -36.93 -12.26
CA GLY A 165 42.06 -36.92 -11.00
C GLY A 165 42.30 -38.34 -10.46
N ALA A 166 43.05 -38.45 -9.36
CA ALA A 166 43.45 -39.73 -8.73
C ALA A 166 42.29 -40.62 -8.24
N GLN A 167 41.04 -40.11 -8.26
CA GLN A 167 39.82 -40.82 -7.83
C GLN A 167 38.79 -40.99 -8.96
N GLY A 168 39.16 -40.72 -10.22
CA GLY A 168 38.28 -40.85 -11.38
C GLY A 168 38.12 -39.55 -12.18
N ALA A 169 37.24 -39.56 -13.18
CA ALA A 169 36.92 -38.40 -14.02
C ALA A 169 35.83 -37.55 -13.35
N SER A 170 36.15 -36.31 -12.99
CA SER A 170 35.19 -35.33 -12.47
C SER A 170 34.64 -34.49 -13.61
N PHE A 171 33.32 -34.29 -13.64
CA PHE A 171 32.69 -33.44 -14.65
C PHE A 171 31.52 -32.67 -14.02
N PRO A 172 31.42 -31.35 -14.27
CA PRO A 172 30.20 -30.62 -14.02
C PRO A 172 29.24 -30.87 -15.18
N MET A 173 27.98 -31.18 -14.89
CA MET A 173 26.92 -31.35 -15.88
C MET A 173 25.71 -30.51 -15.48
N THR A 174 25.19 -29.76 -16.44
CA THR A 174 23.98 -28.94 -16.26
C THR A 174 22.87 -29.47 -17.14
N PHE A 175 21.66 -29.63 -16.61
CA PHE A 175 20.48 -30.03 -17.37
C PHE A 175 19.23 -29.37 -16.78
N SER A 176 18.19 -29.18 -17.61
CA SER A 176 16.87 -28.77 -17.16
C SER A 176 15.97 -29.98 -16.96
N TYR A 177 15.38 -30.11 -15.78
CA TYR A 177 14.42 -31.16 -15.43
C TYR A 177 13.04 -30.55 -15.23
N GLN A 178 12.04 -31.08 -15.94
CA GLN A 178 10.65 -30.69 -15.78
C GLN A 178 9.92 -31.81 -15.02
N PRO A 179 9.47 -31.57 -13.77
CA PRO A 179 8.66 -32.54 -13.05
C PRO A 179 7.31 -32.63 -13.75
N GLN A 180 6.87 -33.86 -14.01
CA GLN A 180 5.47 -34.14 -14.37
C GLN A 180 4.63 -34.32 -13.10
#